data_AF-A0A538JZN2-F1
#
_entry.id   AF-A0A538JZN2-F1
#
_cell.length_a   1.000
_cell.length_b   1.000
_cell.length_c   1.000
_cell.angle_alpha   90.00
_cell.angle_beta   90.00
_cell.angle_gamma   90.00
#
_symmetry.space_group_name_H-M   'P 1'
#
loop_
_entity.id
_entity.type
_entity.pdbx_description
1 polymer ?
#
loop_
_entity_poly.entity_id
_entity_poly.type
_entity_poly.pdbx_seq_one_letter_code
_entity_poly.pdbx_strand_id
1 'polypeptide(L)'
;MLQRIVAVGIAAAVLLGAASTARAGPVIYVLPPGPIPPSFVKGPFALGLYVPGAGGQISRDSTIASLVRGQVENALLGGKPGGTPIAELHFGVAPTGARRPIVYVQLPPPGRHHNTKRYRVAFVGGGYHGTLTSKSTRIRGLVSIADIAPTLVDLRQGRTPTIRSQQDRDTIDDLRQLDTRLSRVHDDRGWVFVIVVLMLPLLALLRPRAAVLLGSAAVTASLLLSLAGATRFWVVIPLMAGLAAVLATAGSWRREWLPPLVATFLVVFTILLAADPELNSLAVLGARPDGGGRFYGIGNQVETFLLPPVLAAAAIGGMRWLIPVGGLALVALGWSKAGADGGGLLVFAAALAVLAVRLRGLALTPRRLALLGAGVVVLALALVGLDAALGGSSHVTHAVGTGPGSILGDLGNRLHLSWRTATRSAYNIVLFVASAAVLVWMATMRPRPRTVEAMLVAIVVSLLVNDSPVDVIGLGALGCVALARWESVDSRPMRRGALTAASVVAVLALAGCGSEGTIQPVARTVIGTIKAEAPGKAVFVNQGCGACHTYAPAGSDANGTIGPDLDKLSTYAKQAKQPLATFVHDSIVDPNKYVQPGFPKNVMPKSYSSLPANDLKALVDFLTKPQG
;
A
#
# COMPACT_ATOMS: atom_id res chain seq x y z
N MET A 1 34.10 -45.86 28.91
CA MET A 1 32.98 -46.32 28.06
C MET A 1 32.03 -45.18 27.66
N LEU A 2 31.72 -44.24 28.57
CA LEU A 2 30.84 -43.09 28.32
C LEU A 2 31.32 -42.13 27.20
N GLN A 3 32.62 -41.85 27.09
CA GLN A 3 33.17 -40.95 26.05
C GLN A 3 33.04 -41.50 24.62
N ARG A 4 33.06 -42.83 24.44
CA ARG A 4 32.86 -43.45 23.12
C ARG A 4 31.39 -43.43 22.68
N ILE A 5 30.45 -43.48 23.63
CA ILE A 5 29.01 -43.40 23.34
C ILE A 5 28.62 -41.97 22.94
N VAL A 6 29.20 -40.95 23.60
CA VAL A 6 28.97 -39.55 23.24
C VAL A 6 29.58 -39.21 21.87
N ALA A 7 30.78 -39.72 21.56
CA ALA A 7 31.40 -39.51 20.25
C ALA A 7 30.61 -40.17 19.10
N VAL A 8 30.08 -41.37 19.31
CA VAL A 8 29.22 -42.07 18.33
C VAL A 8 27.86 -41.38 18.19
N GLY A 9 27.29 -40.84 19.28
CA GLY A 9 26.05 -40.06 19.24
C GLY A 9 26.18 -38.73 18.49
N ILE A 10 27.32 -38.04 18.64
CA ILE A 10 27.61 -36.80 17.90
C ILE A 10 27.91 -37.10 16.43
N ALA A 11 28.65 -38.17 16.12
CA ALA A 11 28.91 -38.57 14.74
C ALA A 11 27.63 -39.03 14.02
N ALA A 12 26.73 -39.75 14.71
CA ALA A 12 25.43 -40.14 14.18
C ALA A 12 24.50 -38.93 13.98
N ALA A 13 24.50 -37.94 14.89
CA ALA A 13 23.74 -36.70 14.71
C ALA A 13 24.29 -35.82 13.57
N VAL A 14 25.60 -35.82 13.33
CA VAL A 14 26.24 -35.13 12.20
C VAL A 14 25.95 -35.84 10.87
N LEU A 15 25.95 -37.18 10.84
CA LEU A 15 25.63 -37.97 9.64
C LEU A 15 24.12 -37.99 9.33
N LEU A 16 23.25 -37.94 10.35
CA LEU A 16 21.78 -37.78 10.17
C LEU A 16 21.39 -36.32 9.87
N GLY A 17 22.18 -35.33 10.30
CA GLY A 17 22.00 -33.91 9.96
C GLY A 17 22.44 -33.56 8.54
N ALA A 18 23.43 -34.27 7.99
CA ALA A 18 23.96 -34.06 6.64
C ALA A 18 23.09 -34.65 5.51
N ALA A 19 22.07 -35.45 5.84
CA ALA A 19 21.07 -35.96 4.90
C ALA A 19 19.78 -35.14 4.88
N SER A 20 19.77 -33.94 5.48
CA SER A 20 18.79 -32.93 5.09
C SER A 20 19.24 -32.31 3.77
N THR A 21 18.85 -32.93 2.65
CA THR A 21 18.85 -32.20 1.38
C THR A 21 18.04 -30.92 1.64
N ALA A 22 18.70 -29.77 1.76
CA ALA A 22 18.04 -28.49 1.80
C ALA A 22 17.11 -28.47 0.59
N ARG A 23 15.80 -28.62 0.82
CA ARG A 23 14.83 -28.55 -0.26
C ARG A 23 14.95 -27.15 -0.82
N ALA A 24 15.64 -27.01 -1.96
CA ALA A 24 15.80 -25.75 -2.67
C ALA A 24 14.44 -25.08 -2.75
N GLY A 25 14.38 -23.78 -2.42
CA GLY A 25 13.12 -23.05 -2.33
C GLY A 25 12.34 -23.06 -3.65
N PRO A 26 11.05 -22.71 -3.66
CA PRO A 26 10.36 -22.34 -4.90
C PRO A 26 11.15 -21.28 -5.66
N VAL A 27 11.24 -21.45 -6.99
CA VAL A 27 11.97 -20.52 -7.87
C VAL A 27 10.95 -19.64 -8.58
N ILE A 28 11.20 -18.33 -8.54
CA ILE A 28 10.47 -17.29 -9.26
C ILE A 28 11.37 -16.80 -10.40
N TYR A 29 10.85 -16.80 -11.63
CA TYR A 29 11.60 -16.39 -12.81
C TYR A 29 11.33 -14.93 -13.15
N VAL A 30 12.38 -14.16 -13.41
CA VAL A 30 12.27 -12.76 -13.81
C VAL A 30 12.41 -12.64 -15.32
N LEU A 31 11.39 -12.05 -15.94
CA LEU A 31 11.40 -11.71 -17.35
C LEU A 31 11.81 -10.26 -17.56
N PRO A 32 12.46 -9.96 -18.71
CA PRO A 32 12.70 -8.59 -19.11
C PRO A 32 11.38 -7.81 -19.28
N PRO A 33 11.43 -6.46 -19.20
CA PRO A 33 10.26 -5.62 -19.47
C PRO A 33 9.72 -5.88 -20.88
N GLY A 34 8.39 -5.97 -21.02
CA GLY A 34 7.74 -6.17 -22.33
C GLY A 34 6.52 -7.08 -22.30
N PRO A 35 5.95 -7.45 -23.45
CA PRO A 35 4.99 -8.55 -23.53
C PRO A 35 5.68 -9.85 -23.10
N ILE A 36 4.97 -10.72 -22.39
CA ILE A 36 5.47 -12.08 -22.09
C ILE A 36 5.47 -12.83 -23.43
N PRO A 37 6.64 -13.22 -23.96
CA PRO A 37 6.69 -13.90 -25.25
C PRO A 37 5.81 -15.15 -25.28
N PRO A 38 4.96 -15.34 -26.30
CA PRO A 38 4.10 -16.52 -26.43
C PRO A 38 4.88 -17.83 -26.37
N SER A 39 6.15 -17.81 -26.80
CA SER A 39 7.07 -18.95 -26.76
C SER A 39 7.39 -19.43 -25.33
N PHE A 40 7.28 -18.58 -24.31
CA PHE A 40 7.50 -18.95 -22.91
C PHE A 40 6.28 -19.57 -22.23
N VAL A 41 5.15 -19.54 -22.92
CA VAL A 41 3.83 -19.93 -22.39
C VAL A 41 3.25 -21.09 -23.20
N LYS A 42 4.08 -22.10 -23.48
CA LYS A 42 3.63 -23.37 -24.08
C LYS A 42 2.79 -24.15 -23.06
N GLY A 43 1.51 -23.82 -22.94
CA GLY A 43 0.54 -24.47 -22.06
C GLY A 43 -0.47 -23.51 -21.45
N PRO A 44 -1.49 -24.02 -20.73
CA PRO A 44 -2.44 -23.17 -20.03
C PRO A 44 -1.71 -22.30 -18.99
N PHE A 45 -2.10 -21.04 -18.91
CA PHE A 45 -1.50 -20.05 -18.01
C PHE A 45 -2.56 -19.10 -17.48
N ALA A 46 -2.25 -18.51 -16.33
CA ALA A 46 -3.00 -17.39 -15.80
C ALA A 46 -2.13 -16.14 -15.67
N LEU A 47 -2.70 -14.97 -15.95
CA LEU A 47 -2.04 -13.67 -15.85
C LEU A 47 -2.63 -12.81 -14.74
N GLY A 48 -1.80 -11.96 -14.16
CA GLY A 48 -2.24 -10.91 -13.26
C GLY A 48 -1.25 -9.75 -13.22
N LEU A 49 -1.65 -8.75 -12.46
CA LEU A 49 -0.86 -7.60 -12.07
C LEU A 49 -0.51 -7.72 -10.59
N TYR A 50 0.61 -7.13 -10.18
CA TYR A 50 0.96 -7.00 -8.78
C TYR A 50 1.58 -5.62 -8.52
N VAL A 51 1.44 -5.16 -7.28
CA VAL A 51 2.09 -3.93 -6.82
C VAL A 51 3.47 -4.28 -6.25
N PRO A 52 4.55 -3.62 -6.69
CA PRO A 52 5.93 -4.05 -6.42
C PRO A 52 6.42 -3.81 -4.98
N GLY A 53 5.61 -3.21 -4.13
CA GLY A 53 5.92 -2.89 -2.73
C GLY A 53 4.82 -2.03 -2.09
N ALA A 54 5.03 -1.60 -0.84
CA ALA A 54 4.09 -0.73 -0.12
C ALA A 54 4.65 0.70 0.09
N GLY A 55 3.77 1.69 -0.03
CA GLY A 55 4.10 3.12 0.16
C GLY A 55 4.27 3.86 -1.16
N GLY A 56 4.62 5.16 -1.08
CA GLY A 56 4.67 6.04 -2.26
C GLY A 56 5.89 5.87 -3.18
N GLN A 57 6.92 5.17 -2.73
CA GLN A 57 8.13 4.89 -3.50
C GLN A 57 8.49 3.41 -3.45
N ILE A 58 9.12 2.93 -4.52
CA ILE A 58 9.61 1.56 -4.64
C ILE A 58 11.01 1.53 -5.26
N SER A 59 11.71 0.42 -5.06
CA SER A 59 12.97 0.10 -5.72
C SER A 59 12.99 -1.37 -6.15
N ARG A 60 13.82 -1.70 -7.14
CA ARG A 60 14.03 -3.10 -7.55
C ARG A 60 14.45 -3.99 -6.38
N ASP A 61 15.36 -3.51 -5.54
CA ASP A 61 15.83 -4.26 -4.37
C ASP A 61 14.70 -4.56 -3.38
N SER A 62 13.87 -3.57 -3.05
CA SER A 62 12.72 -3.76 -2.15
C SER A 62 11.73 -4.78 -2.72
N THR A 63 11.52 -4.76 -4.03
CA THR A 63 10.62 -5.71 -4.72
C THR A 63 11.18 -7.12 -4.69
N ILE A 64 12.48 -7.30 -4.98
CA ILE A 64 13.15 -8.60 -4.86
C ILE A 64 13.08 -9.11 -3.43
N ALA A 65 13.38 -8.26 -2.45
CA ALA A 65 13.33 -8.62 -1.03
C ALA A 65 11.93 -9.10 -0.62
N SER A 66 10.89 -8.45 -1.13
CA SER A 66 9.49 -8.80 -0.87
C SER A 66 9.08 -10.12 -1.54
N LEU A 67 9.45 -10.31 -2.83
CA LEU A 67 9.18 -11.55 -3.56
C LEU A 67 9.83 -12.76 -2.89
N VAL A 68 11.10 -12.65 -2.54
CA VAL A 68 11.91 -13.75 -1.99
C VAL A 68 11.45 -14.15 -0.58
N ARG A 69 10.94 -13.20 0.20
CA ARG A 69 10.52 -13.43 1.60
C ARG A 69 9.01 -13.65 1.75
N GLY A 70 8.22 -13.36 0.74
CA GLY A 70 6.75 -13.43 0.83
C GLY A 70 6.18 -12.44 1.85
N GLN A 71 6.81 -11.29 2.00
CA GLN A 71 6.44 -10.24 2.95
C GLN A 71 6.57 -8.89 2.29
N VAL A 72 5.97 -7.86 2.87
CA VAL A 72 6.05 -6.48 2.40
C VAL A 72 6.33 -5.56 3.57
N GLU A 73 7.17 -4.57 3.34
CA GLU A 73 7.42 -3.50 4.29
C GLU A 73 7.15 -2.15 3.62
N ASN A 74 6.62 -1.19 4.37
CA ASN A 74 6.36 0.15 3.87
C ASN A 74 7.69 0.85 3.55
N ALA A 75 7.75 1.55 2.41
CA ALA A 75 8.92 2.31 1.99
C ALA A 75 9.42 3.36 3.01
N LEU A 76 8.54 3.88 3.88
CA LEU A 76 8.90 4.79 4.95
C LEU A 76 9.68 4.11 6.10
N LEU A 77 9.64 2.77 6.18
CA LEU A 77 10.36 1.96 7.16
C LEU A 77 11.67 1.38 6.59
N GLY A 78 11.92 1.52 5.29
CA GLY A 78 13.07 0.94 4.59
C GLY A 78 12.67 0.12 3.37
N GLY A 79 11.44 -0.41 3.36
CA GLY A 79 10.84 -1.11 2.22
C GLY A 79 11.43 -2.50 1.95
N LYS A 80 12.33 -3.00 2.80
CA LYS A 80 12.97 -4.31 2.68
C LYS A 80 12.52 -5.16 3.86
N PRO A 81 11.53 -6.06 3.67
CA PRO A 81 11.03 -6.85 4.79
C PRO A 81 12.13 -7.73 5.38
N GLY A 82 12.09 -7.88 6.70
CA GLY A 82 12.93 -8.82 7.45
C GLY A 82 12.55 -10.28 7.21
N GLY A 83 13.25 -11.19 7.87
CA GLY A 83 12.98 -12.64 7.81
C GLY A 83 13.80 -13.40 6.77
N THR A 84 13.72 -14.73 6.84
CA THR A 84 14.48 -15.64 6.01
C THR A 84 13.88 -15.74 4.60
N PRO A 85 14.69 -15.74 3.54
CA PRO A 85 14.27 -16.10 2.19
C PRO A 85 13.51 -17.43 2.16
N ILE A 86 12.33 -17.45 1.52
CA ILE A 86 11.51 -18.66 1.34
C ILE A 86 11.39 -19.06 -0.14
N ALA A 87 11.90 -18.24 -1.06
CA ALA A 87 11.94 -18.48 -2.49
C ALA A 87 13.27 -18.00 -3.08
N GLU A 88 13.64 -18.53 -4.23
CA GLU A 88 14.77 -18.07 -5.03
C GLU A 88 14.29 -17.28 -6.24
N LEU A 89 15.12 -16.37 -6.73
CA LEU A 89 14.81 -15.52 -7.87
C LEU A 89 15.84 -15.73 -8.97
N HIS A 90 15.40 -16.23 -10.12
CA HIS A 90 16.28 -16.58 -11.25
C HIS A 90 15.93 -15.69 -12.44
N PHE A 91 16.94 -15.14 -13.13
CA PHE A 91 16.71 -14.31 -14.30
C PHE A 91 16.64 -15.17 -15.56
N GLY A 92 15.66 -14.90 -16.42
CA GLY A 92 15.47 -15.61 -17.68
C GLY A 92 14.32 -16.62 -17.63
N VAL A 93 14.44 -17.68 -18.41
CA VAL A 93 13.37 -18.65 -18.68
C VAL A 93 13.61 -19.91 -17.86
N ALA A 94 12.53 -20.53 -17.39
CA ALA A 94 12.62 -21.78 -16.67
C ALA A 94 13.22 -22.89 -17.56
N PRO A 95 14.10 -23.75 -17.02
CA PRO A 95 14.66 -24.88 -17.76
C PRO A 95 13.57 -25.88 -18.13
N THR A 96 13.82 -26.66 -19.17
CA THR A 96 12.96 -27.79 -19.57
C THR A 96 12.83 -28.78 -18.42
N GLY A 97 11.59 -29.13 -18.04
CA GLY A 97 11.31 -30.02 -16.91
C GLY A 97 11.13 -29.31 -15.55
N ALA A 98 11.18 -27.98 -15.50
CA ALA A 98 10.86 -27.24 -14.28
C ALA A 98 9.49 -27.63 -13.70
N ARG A 99 9.45 -27.83 -12.37
CA ARG A 99 8.23 -28.21 -11.65
C ARG A 99 7.16 -27.14 -11.80
N ARG A 100 5.96 -27.55 -12.22
CA ARG A 100 4.81 -26.65 -12.43
C ARG A 100 4.02 -26.40 -11.13
N PRO A 101 3.36 -25.24 -10.97
CA PRO A 101 3.36 -24.12 -11.91
C PRO A 101 4.68 -23.33 -11.89
N ILE A 102 5.05 -22.81 -13.05
CA ILE A 102 6.19 -21.90 -13.21
C ILE A 102 5.67 -20.47 -13.04
N VAL A 103 6.34 -19.66 -12.23
CA VAL A 103 5.95 -18.26 -11.99
C VAL A 103 6.95 -17.33 -12.66
N TYR A 104 6.44 -16.44 -13.51
CA TYR A 104 7.18 -15.36 -14.14
C TYR A 104 6.74 -14.02 -13.59
N VAL A 105 7.68 -13.14 -13.27
CA VAL A 105 7.42 -11.78 -12.81
C VAL A 105 8.24 -10.77 -13.61
N GLN A 106 7.72 -9.55 -13.71
CA GLN A 106 8.48 -8.39 -14.19
C GLN A 106 8.88 -7.52 -13.01
N LEU A 107 10.13 -7.05 -12.97
CA LEU A 107 10.61 -6.16 -11.91
C LEU A 107 10.55 -4.69 -12.33
N PRO A 108 10.46 -3.76 -11.37
CA PRO A 108 10.70 -2.34 -11.64
C PRO A 108 12.12 -2.09 -12.16
N PRO A 109 12.34 -0.96 -12.86
CA PRO A 109 13.68 -0.54 -13.26
C PRO A 109 14.59 -0.32 -12.03
N PRO A 110 15.93 -0.36 -12.19
CA PRO A 110 16.86 -0.02 -11.11
C PRO A 110 16.62 1.40 -10.58
N GLY A 111 17.00 1.65 -9.32
CA GLY A 111 16.79 2.94 -8.66
C GLY A 111 15.44 3.05 -7.94
N ARG A 112 15.17 4.26 -7.41
CA ARG A 112 13.93 4.58 -6.67
C ARG A 112 12.93 5.29 -7.60
N HIS A 113 11.69 4.83 -7.57
CA HIS A 113 10.61 5.34 -8.43
C HIS A 113 9.32 5.52 -7.64
N HIS A 114 8.39 6.32 -8.16
CA HIS A 114 7.05 6.40 -7.60
C HIS A 114 6.30 5.07 -7.76
N ASN A 115 5.57 4.68 -6.71
CA ASN A 115 4.81 3.43 -6.68
C ASN A 115 3.43 3.59 -7.35
N THR A 116 3.44 3.88 -8.65
CA THR A 116 2.21 4.13 -9.43
C THR A 116 2.01 3.13 -10.55
N LYS A 117 2.99 2.26 -10.80
CA LYS A 117 2.96 1.27 -11.88
C LYS A 117 2.79 -0.14 -11.32
N ARG A 118 1.87 -0.90 -11.90
CA ARG A 118 1.72 -2.34 -11.63
C ARG A 118 2.58 -3.14 -12.60
N TYR A 119 3.03 -4.30 -12.15
CA TYR A 119 3.91 -5.18 -12.91
C TYR A 119 3.21 -6.51 -13.17
N ARG A 120 3.57 -7.18 -14.27
CA ARG A 120 2.93 -8.43 -14.65
C ARG A 120 3.49 -9.61 -13.88
N VAL A 121 2.61 -10.54 -13.58
CA VAL A 121 2.92 -11.87 -13.06
C VAL A 121 2.14 -12.92 -13.86
N ALA A 122 2.77 -14.05 -14.15
CA ALA A 122 2.16 -15.16 -14.88
C ALA A 122 2.45 -16.49 -14.18
N PHE A 123 1.42 -17.32 -14.06
CA PHE A 123 1.51 -18.70 -13.55
C PHE A 123 1.26 -19.65 -14.72
N VAL A 124 2.22 -20.50 -15.03
CA VAL A 124 2.18 -21.39 -16.20
C VAL A 124 2.08 -22.85 -15.75
N GLY A 125 1.03 -23.54 -16.17
CA GLY A 125 0.72 -24.92 -15.79
C GLY A 125 0.10 -25.05 -14.40
N GLY A 126 0.06 -26.28 -13.86
CA GLY A 126 -0.48 -26.52 -12.51
C GLY A 126 -1.97 -26.23 -12.35
N GLY A 127 -2.74 -26.27 -13.44
CA GLY A 127 -4.17 -25.93 -13.45
C GLY A 127 -4.48 -24.43 -13.53
N TYR A 128 -3.46 -23.56 -13.62
CA TYR A 128 -3.66 -22.13 -13.77
C TYR A 128 -4.08 -21.77 -15.21
N HIS A 129 -5.25 -21.14 -15.35
CA HIS A 129 -5.80 -20.70 -16.63
C HIS A 129 -6.62 -19.41 -16.48
N GLY A 130 -6.41 -18.44 -17.39
CA GLY A 130 -7.16 -17.18 -17.44
C GLY A 130 -6.55 -16.06 -16.58
N THR A 131 -7.32 -15.52 -15.65
CA THR A 131 -6.90 -14.39 -14.81
C THR A 131 -6.59 -14.83 -13.39
N LEU A 132 -5.52 -14.30 -12.79
CA LEU A 132 -5.16 -14.57 -11.41
C LEU A 132 -6.11 -13.88 -10.43
N THR A 133 -6.44 -14.57 -9.35
CA THR A 133 -7.25 -14.06 -8.24
C THR A 133 -6.50 -14.28 -6.93
N SER A 134 -6.57 -13.32 -6.00
CA SER A 134 -6.00 -13.46 -4.65
C SER A 134 -7.05 -13.17 -3.59
N LYS A 135 -7.08 -14.00 -2.55
CA LYS A 135 -7.90 -13.76 -1.35
C LYS A 135 -7.43 -12.53 -0.55
N SER A 136 -6.16 -12.15 -0.67
CA SER A 136 -5.58 -11.01 0.03
C SER A 136 -5.93 -9.67 -0.64
N THR A 137 -6.06 -9.65 -1.97
CA THR A 137 -6.43 -8.43 -2.70
C THR A 137 -7.92 -8.29 -2.92
N ARG A 138 -8.61 -9.42 -3.19
CA ARG A 138 -10.03 -9.47 -3.58
C ARG A 138 -10.39 -8.59 -4.77
N ILE A 139 -9.40 -8.33 -5.63
CA ILE A 139 -9.55 -7.59 -6.89
C ILE A 139 -9.14 -8.56 -7.99
N ARG A 140 -10.05 -8.85 -8.92
CA ARG A 140 -9.77 -9.77 -10.03
C ARG A 140 -8.58 -9.26 -10.83
N GLY A 141 -7.59 -10.10 -11.09
CA GLY A 141 -6.40 -9.72 -11.88
C GLY A 141 -5.33 -8.94 -11.11
N LEU A 142 -5.53 -8.61 -9.84
CA LEU A 142 -4.50 -8.00 -8.99
C LEU A 142 -4.11 -8.97 -7.87
N VAL A 143 -2.83 -9.24 -7.68
CA VAL A 143 -2.32 -10.09 -6.59
C VAL A 143 -1.34 -9.31 -5.70
N SER A 144 -1.24 -9.71 -4.44
CA SER A 144 -0.25 -9.16 -3.52
C SER A 144 1.11 -9.81 -3.79
N ILE A 145 2.16 -8.99 -3.85
CA ILE A 145 3.54 -9.48 -3.95
C ILE A 145 3.92 -10.39 -2.77
N ALA A 146 3.34 -10.15 -1.59
CA ALA A 146 3.54 -10.98 -0.41
C ALA A 146 2.98 -12.40 -0.58
N ASP A 147 1.98 -12.60 -1.45
CA ASP A 147 1.33 -13.90 -1.62
C ASP A 147 2.06 -14.80 -2.63
N ILE A 148 2.96 -14.26 -3.47
CA ILE A 148 3.54 -14.97 -4.61
C ILE A 148 4.41 -16.15 -4.14
N ALA A 149 5.41 -15.90 -3.30
CA ALA A 149 6.28 -16.95 -2.78
C ALA A 149 5.54 -17.94 -1.85
N PRO A 150 4.72 -17.49 -0.87
CA PRO A 150 3.92 -18.40 -0.04
C PRO A 150 3.00 -19.31 -0.85
N THR A 151 2.39 -18.80 -1.93
CA THR A 151 1.58 -19.62 -2.83
C THR A 151 2.40 -20.77 -3.42
N LEU A 152 3.63 -20.52 -3.85
CA LEU A 152 4.51 -21.57 -4.38
C LEU A 152 4.92 -22.58 -3.32
N VAL A 153 5.13 -22.13 -2.07
CA VAL A 153 5.39 -23.03 -0.93
C VAL A 153 4.16 -23.93 -0.69
N ASP A 154 2.96 -23.35 -0.66
CA ASP A 154 1.72 -24.10 -0.44
C ASP A 154 1.47 -25.14 -1.52
N LEU A 155 1.65 -24.77 -2.79
CA LEU A 155 1.51 -25.69 -3.92
C LEU A 155 2.49 -26.86 -3.83
N ARG A 156 3.74 -26.62 -3.42
CA ARG A 156 4.74 -27.69 -3.24
C ARG A 156 4.40 -28.64 -2.11
N GLN A 157 3.71 -28.15 -1.08
CA GLN A 157 3.27 -28.90 0.10
C GLN A 157 1.88 -29.51 -0.05
N GLY A 158 1.21 -29.34 -1.21
CA GLY A 158 -0.15 -29.83 -1.43
C GLY A 158 -1.20 -29.08 -0.60
N ARG A 159 -0.88 -27.90 -0.09
CA ARG A 159 -1.81 -27.03 0.64
C ARG A 159 -2.61 -26.17 -0.33
N THR A 160 -3.70 -25.61 0.20
CA THR A 160 -4.54 -24.71 -0.58
C THR A 160 -3.82 -23.38 -0.82
N PRO A 161 -3.55 -22.98 -2.08
CA PRO A 161 -2.87 -21.73 -2.38
C PRO A 161 -3.75 -20.50 -2.17
N THR A 162 -3.12 -19.38 -1.82
CA THR A 162 -3.74 -18.05 -1.71
C THR A 162 -4.06 -17.45 -3.07
N ILE A 163 -3.11 -17.50 -4.01
CA ILE A 163 -3.33 -17.08 -5.40
C ILE A 163 -3.91 -18.25 -6.21
N ARG A 164 -5.03 -18.02 -6.89
CA ARG A 164 -5.71 -18.98 -7.76
C ARG A 164 -5.90 -18.36 -9.15
N SER A 165 -6.60 -19.07 -10.03
CA SER A 165 -7.00 -18.55 -11.33
C SER A 165 -8.48 -18.76 -11.61
N GLN A 166 -9.03 -17.90 -12.45
CA GLN A 166 -10.37 -17.99 -13.00
C GLN A 166 -10.29 -17.91 -14.53
N GLN A 167 -11.04 -18.76 -15.22
CA GLN A 167 -11.08 -18.74 -16.67
C GLN A 167 -11.84 -17.51 -17.17
N ASP A 168 -11.18 -16.71 -18.02
CA ASP A 168 -11.75 -15.52 -18.66
C ASP A 168 -11.52 -15.57 -20.17
N ARG A 169 -12.40 -14.87 -20.92
CA ARG A 169 -12.34 -14.84 -22.39
C ARG A 169 -11.28 -13.89 -22.94
N ASP A 170 -11.08 -12.74 -22.28
CA ASP A 170 -10.12 -11.71 -22.71
C ASP A 170 -9.30 -11.15 -21.52
N THR A 171 -8.48 -12.01 -20.93
CA THR A 171 -7.63 -11.68 -19.77
C THR A 171 -6.71 -10.48 -20.04
N ILE A 172 -6.18 -10.32 -21.25
CA ILE A 172 -5.20 -9.26 -21.53
C ILE A 172 -5.87 -7.88 -21.54
N ASP A 173 -7.02 -7.77 -22.20
CA ASP A 173 -7.75 -6.50 -22.22
C ASP A 173 -8.31 -6.15 -20.83
N ASP A 174 -8.85 -7.14 -20.12
CA ASP A 174 -9.33 -6.98 -18.74
C ASP A 174 -8.24 -6.42 -17.81
N LEU A 175 -7.02 -6.98 -17.86
CA LEU A 175 -5.89 -6.49 -17.06
C LEU A 175 -5.46 -5.08 -17.48
N ARG A 176 -5.54 -4.75 -18.77
CA ARG A 176 -5.23 -3.39 -19.26
C ARG A 176 -6.27 -2.39 -18.76
N GLN A 177 -7.55 -2.74 -18.77
CA GLN A 177 -8.63 -1.90 -18.26
C GLN A 177 -8.49 -1.69 -16.75
N LEU A 178 -8.17 -2.75 -16.00
CA LEU A 178 -7.89 -2.68 -14.57
C LEU A 178 -6.72 -1.74 -14.26
N ASP A 179 -5.60 -1.91 -14.97
CA ASP A 179 -4.42 -1.05 -14.80
C ASP A 179 -4.75 0.41 -15.11
N THR A 180 -5.46 0.66 -16.21
CA THR A 180 -5.88 2.02 -16.60
C THR A 180 -6.77 2.64 -15.52
N ARG A 181 -7.72 1.88 -14.98
CA ARG A 181 -8.62 2.34 -13.92
C ARG A 181 -7.87 2.65 -12.63
N LEU A 182 -6.95 1.78 -12.20
CA LEU A 182 -6.14 2.00 -11.01
C LEU A 182 -5.25 3.24 -11.14
N SER A 183 -4.65 3.49 -12.30
CA SER A 183 -3.87 4.72 -12.55
C SER A 183 -4.73 5.97 -12.46
N ARG A 184 -5.88 5.99 -13.16
CA ARG A 184 -6.75 7.17 -13.17
C ARG A 184 -7.34 7.46 -11.80
N VAL A 185 -7.75 6.42 -11.06
CA VAL A 185 -8.23 6.56 -9.68
C VAL A 185 -7.14 7.12 -8.77
N HIS A 186 -5.88 6.68 -8.92
CA HIS A 186 -4.75 7.24 -8.18
C HIS A 186 -4.59 8.74 -8.45
N ASP A 187 -4.59 9.14 -9.73
CA ASP A 187 -4.39 10.53 -10.14
C ASP A 187 -5.54 11.44 -9.68
N ASP A 188 -6.79 10.97 -9.79
CA ASP A 188 -7.99 11.74 -9.45
C ASP A 188 -8.20 11.87 -7.93
N ARG A 189 -7.68 10.93 -7.14
CA ARG A 189 -7.93 10.83 -5.69
C ARG A 189 -7.50 12.06 -4.92
N GLY A 190 -6.31 12.59 -5.21
CA GLY A 190 -5.81 13.80 -4.55
C GLY A 190 -6.78 14.98 -4.73
N TRP A 191 -7.25 15.18 -5.95
CA TRP A 191 -8.20 16.25 -6.29
C TRP A 191 -9.58 16.04 -5.68
N VAL A 192 -10.10 14.82 -5.70
CA VAL A 192 -11.37 14.48 -5.02
C VAL A 192 -11.27 14.75 -3.52
N PHE A 193 -10.16 14.37 -2.90
CA PHE A 193 -9.93 14.62 -1.48
C PHE A 193 -9.95 16.13 -1.16
N VAL A 194 -9.22 16.93 -1.95
CA VAL A 194 -9.23 18.39 -1.83
C VAL A 194 -10.63 18.96 -1.94
N ILE A 195 -11.42 18.52 -2.92
CA ILE A 195 -12.79 18.99 -3.12
C ILE A 195 -13.67 18.68 -1.89
N VAL A 196 -13.64 17.45 -1.40
CA VAL A 196 -14.44 17.06 -0.21
C VAL A 196 -14.01 17.85 1.02
N VAL A 197 -12.70 18.05 1.20
CA VAL A 197 -12.12 18.85 2.29
C VAL A 197 -12.56 20.32 2.22
N LEU A 198 -12.60 20.92 1.02
CA LEU A 198 -13.06 22.31 0.83
C LEU A 198 -14.58 22.45 0.93
N MET A 199 -15.33 21.43 0.54
CA MET A 199 -16.79 21.42 0.68
C MET A 199 -17.24 21.35 2.14
N LEU A 200 -16.49 20.72 3.04
CA LEU A 200 -16.82 20.62 4.47
C LEU A 200 -17.01 21.99 5.15
N PRO A 201 -16.03 22.92 5.15
CA PRO A 201 -16.20 24.24 5.75
C PRO A 201 -17.23 25.08 5.01
N LEU A 202 -17.35 24.95 3.68
CA LEU A 202 -18.36 25.64 2.88
C LEU A 202 -19.79 25.22 3.29
N LEU A 203 -20.05 23.92 3.39
CA LEU A 203 -21.34 23.42 3.89
C LEU A 203 -21.53 23.76 5.37
N ALA A 204 -20.49 23.71 6.21
CA ALA A 204 -20.60 24.10 7.62
C ALA A 204 -20.98 25.58 7.79
N LEU A 205 -20.61 26.43 6.82
CA LEU A 205 -21.03 27.82 6.74
C LEU A 205 -22.49 27.95 6.26
N LEU A 206 -22.81 27.35 5.10
CA LEU A 206 -24.05 27.59 4.35
C LEU A 206 -25.23 26.68 4.75
N ARG A 207 -24.94 25.40 5.01
CA ARG A 207 -25.91 24.34 5.31
C ARG A 207 -25.35 23.40 6.39
N PRO A 208 -25.29 23.81 7.67
CA PRO A 208 -24.64 23.03 8.74
C PRO A 208 -25.16 21.59 8.89
N ARG A 209 -26.45 21.36 8.59
CA ARG A 209 -27.05 20.02 8.60
C ARG A 209 -26.51 19.12 7.48
N ALA A 210 -26.17 19.67 6.33
CA ALA A 210 -25.54 18.93 5.23
C ALA A 210 -24.07 18.62 5.52
N ALA A 211 -23.37 19.53 6.21
CA ALA A 211 -21.95 19.36 6.53
C ALA A 211 -21.66 18.06 7.30
N VAL A 212 -22.51 17.71 8.27
CA VAL A 212 -22.35 16.47 9.06
C VAL A 212 -22.62 15.20 8.26
N LEU A 213 -23.34 15.28 7.13
CA LEU A 213 -23.59 14.14 6.23
C LEU A 213 -22.61 14.05 5.05
N LEU A 214 -21.76 15.06 4.86
CA LEU A 214 -20.90 15.15 3.68
C LEU A 214 -19.96 13.94 3.55
N GLY A 215 -19.44 13.40 4.65
CA GLY A 215 -18.58 12.21 4.63
C GLY A 215 -19.29 10.98 4.03
N SER A 216 -20.45 10.61 4.57
CA SER A 216 -21.26 9.50 4.03
C SER A 216 -21.77 9.77 2.62
N ALA A 217 -22.10 11.03 2.30
CA ALA A 217 -22.54 11.43 0.96
C ALA A 217 -21.40 11.32 -0.07
N ALA A 218 -20.18 11.72 0.31
CA ALA A 218 -19.00 11.60 -0.53
C ALA A 218 -18.63 10.14 -0.78
N VAL A 219 -18.66 9.28 0.26
CA VAL A 219 -18.44 7.83 0.09
C VAL A 219 -19.49 7.25 -0.87
N THR A 220 -20.76 7.60 -0.69
CA THR A 220 -21.85 7.15 -1.57
C THR A 220 -21.64 7.62 -3.01
N ALA A 221 -21.32 8.90 -3.22
CA ALA A 221 -21.02 9.45 -4.54
C ALA A 221 -19.83 8.73 -5.19
N SER A 222 -18.77 8.46 -4.44
CA SER A 222 -17.60 7.73 -4.91
C SER A 222 -17.93 6.30 -5.32
N LEU A 223 -18.80 5.60 -4.59
CA LEU A 223 -19.25 4.26 -4.94
C LEU A 223 -20.15 4.26 -6.18
N LEU A 224 -21.05 5.23 -6.31
CA LEU A 224 -21.91 5.39 -7.50
C LEU A 224 -21.08 5.67 -8.76
N LEU A 225 -20.04 6.51 -8.66
CA LEU A 225 -19.12 6.77 -9.76
C LEU A 225 -18.30 5.52 -10.12
N SER A 226 -17.86 4.77 -9.10
CA SER A 226 -17.18 3.48 -9.30
C SER A 226 -18.08 2.47 -10.01
N LEU A 227 -19.36 2.40 -9.62
CA LEU A 227 -20.36 1.51 -10.21
C LEU A 227 -20.66 1.89 -11.67
N ALA A 228 -20.71 3.20 -11.96
CA ALA A 228 -20.89 3.72 -13.31
C ALA A 228 -19.64 3.57 -14.20
N GLY A 229 -18.52 3.06 -13.68
CA GLY A 229 -17.26 2.97 -14.42
C GLY A 229 -16.66 4.34 -14.79
N ALA A 230 -17.03 5.40 -14.07
CA ALA A 230 -16.54 6.74 -14.33
C ALA A 230 -15.06 6.84 -13.95
N THR A 231 -14.19 7.00 -14.95
CA THR A 231 -12.73 7.06 -14.76
C THR A 231 -12.08 8.30 -15.37
N ARG A 232 -12.85 9.16 -16.04
CA ARG A 232 -12.30 10.37 -16.68
C ARG A 232 -12.30 11.52 -15.68
N PHE A 233 -11.14 12.12 -15.43
CA PHE A 233 -10.95 13.25 -14.51
C PHE A 233 -12.05 14.34 -14.62
N TRP A 234 -12.27 14.87 -15.82
CA TRP A 234 -13.26 15.93 -16.08
C TRP A 234 -14.72 15.52 -15.85
N VAL A 235 -15.00 14.23 -15.71
CA VAL A 235 -16.33 13.70 -15.37
C VAL A 235 -16.41 13.40 -13.88
N VAL A 236 -15.40 12.69 -13.36
CA VAL A 236 -15.33 12.26 -11.95
C VAL A 236 -15.37 13.47 -11.01
N ILE A 237 -14.55 14.48 -11.27
CA ILE A 237 -14.40 15.64 -10.40
C ILE A 237 -15.70 16.43 -10.18
N PRO A 238 -16.36 16.97 -11.23
CA PRO A 238 -17.60 17.74 -11.04
C PRO A 238 -18.76 16.87 -10.56
N LEU A 239 -18.89 15.62 -11.04
CA LEU A 239 -19.96 14.73 -10.59
C LEU A 239 -19.79 14.34 -9.12
N MET A 240 -18.55 14.13 -8.66
CA MET A 240 -18.27 13.85 -7.26
C MET A 240 -18.72 15.01 -6.37
N ALA A 241 -18.34 16.25 -6.72
CA ALA A 241 -18.75 17.44 -5.99
C ALA A 241 -20.27 17.62 -5.99
N GLY A 242 -20.89 17.50 -7.18
CA GLY A 242 -22.34 17.66 -7.36
C GLY A 242 -23.15 16.60 -6.61
N LEU A 243 -22.82 15.32 -6.79
CA LEU A 243 -23.50 14.21 -6.12
C LEU A 243 -23.33 14.29 -4.61
N ALA A 244 -22.12 14.54 -4.10
CA ALA A 244 -21.89 14.65 -2.66
C ALA A 244 -22.69 15.81 -2.06
N ALA A 245 -22.75 16.97 -2.74
CA ALA A 245 -23.56 18.11 -2.30
C ALA A 245 -25.06 17.80 -2.31
N VAL A 246 -25.57 17.21 -3.40
CA VAL A 246 -27.00 16.86 -3.54
C VAL A 246 -27.40 15.82 -2.49
N LEU A 247 -26.64 14.74 -2.32
CA LEU A 247 -26.91 13.71 -1.33
C LEU A 247 -26.87 14.25 0.09
N ALA A 248 -25.86 15.07 0.42
CA ALA A 248 -25.75 15.68 1.76
C ALA A 248 -26.89 16.67 2.04
N THR A 249 -27.29 17.47 1.06
CA THR A 249 -28.37 18.47 1.22
C THR A 249 -29.76 17.84 1.25
N ALA A 250 -30.03 16.87 0.37
CA ALA A 250 -31.29 16.12 0.37
C ALA A 250 -31.45 15.28 1.63
N GLY A 251 -30.39 14.55 2.03
CA GLY A 251 -30.40 13.71 3.23
C GLY A 251 -30.52 14.50 4.54
N SER A 252 -30.17 15.79 4.53
CA SER A 252 -30.27 16.68 5.69
C SER A 252 -31.49 17.60 5.68
N TRP A 253 -32.44 17.36 4.76
CA TRP A 253 -33.66 18.15 4.62
C TRP A 253 -34.46 18.21 5.93
N ARG A 254 -34.64 17.06 6.59
CA ARG A 254 -35.27 16.95 7.92
C ARG A 254 -34.30 16.37 8.94
N ARG A 255 -34.26 16.99 10.12
CA ARG A 255 -33.36 16.57 11.21
C ARG A 255 -33.69 15.16 11.70
N GLU A 256 -34.97 14.81 11.80
CA GLU A 256 -35.37 13.46 12.25
C GLU A 256 -34.99 12.33 11.29
N TRP A 257 -34.64 12.62 10.04
CA TRP A 257 -34.29 11.60 9.04
C TRP A 257 -32.82 11.17 9.11
N LEU A 258 -31.96 11.93 9.80
CA LEU A 258 -30.53 11.61 9.90
C LEU A 258 -30.28 10.22 10.49
N PRO A 259 -30.87 9.82 11.65
CA PRO A 259 -30.62 8.50 12.22
C PRO A 259 -30.96 7.32 11.31
N PRO A 260 -32.19 7.21 10.74
CA PRO A 260 -32.50 6.11 9.83
C PRO A 260 -31.67 6.17 8.55
N LEU A 261 -31.36 7.35 8.01
CA LEU A 261 -30.54 7.48 6.81
C LEU A 261 -29.11 6.97 7.02
N VAL A 262 -28.48 7.35 8.15
CA VAL A 262 -27.13 6.89 8.49
C VAL A 262 -27.11 5.39 8.78
N ALA A 263 -28.14 4.86 9.46
CA ALA A 263 -28.29 3.42 9.66
C ALA A 263 -28.39 2.67 8.32
N THR A 264 -29.24 3.13 7.40
CA THR A 264 -29.36 2.56 6.05
C THR A 264 -28.04 2.63 5.29
N PHE A 265 -27.35 3.77 5.33
CA PHE A 265 -26.03 3.91 4.73
C PHE A 265 -25.05 2.86 5.29
N LEU A 266 -24.96 2.70 6.61
CA LEU A 266 -24.05 1.72 7.24
C LEU A 266 -24.38 0.28 6.82
N VAL A 267 -25.67 -0.08 6.76
CA VAL A 267 -26.11 -1.41 6.30
C VAL A 267 -25.70 -1.64 4.85
N VAL A 268 -26.08 -0.73 3.95
CA VAL A 268 -25.76 -0.83 2.52
C VAL A 268 -24.26 -0.86 2.29
N PHE A 269 -23.51 0.02 2.95
CA PHE A 269 -22.07 0.09 2.82
C PHE A 269 -21.39 -1.19 3.33
N THR A 270 -21.82 -1.75 4.46
CA THR A 270 -21.30 -3.03 4.97
C THR A 270 -21.59 -4.18 4.01
N ILE A 271 -22.80 -4.25 3.45
CA ILE A 271 -23.17 -5.26 2.45
C ILE A 271 -22.26 -5.13 1.23
N LEU A 272 -22.06 -3.91 0.71
CA LEU A 272 -21.18 -3.68 -0.44
C LEU A 272 -19.74 -4.10 -0.15
N LEU A 273 -19.18 -3.74 1.01
CA LEU A 273 -17.82 -4.14 1.39
C LEU A 273 -17.63 -5.65 1.48
N ALA A 274 -18.67 -6.39 1.88
CA ALA A 274 -18.64 -7.84 2.00
C ALA A 274 -18.92 -8.57 0.68
N ALA A 275 -19.86 -8.06 -0.12
CA ALA A 275 -20.32 -8.71 -1.35
C ALA A 275 -19.47 -8.35 -2.58
N ASP A 276 -19.06 -7.08 -2.69
CA ASP A 276 -18.26 -6.57 -3.80
C ASP A 276 -17.14 -5.64 -3.27
N PRO A 277 -16.09 -6.20 -2.64
CA PRO A 277 -14.96 -5.42 -2.16
C PRO A 277 -14.22 -4.70 -3.29
N GLU A 278 -14.31 -5.20 -4.52
CA GLU A 278 -13.66 -4.60 -5.69
C GLU A 278 -14.27 -3.24 -6.03
N LEU A 279 -15.61 -3.12 -5.98
CA LEU A 279 -16.30 -1.84 -6.20
C LEU A 279 -15.79 -0.73 -5.29
N ASN A 280 -15.64 -1.02 -3.99
CA ASN A 280 -15.08 -0.07 -3.03
C ASN A 280 -13.59 0.16 -3.28
N SER A 281 -12.83 -0.86 -3.65
CA SER A 281 -11.38 -0.73 -3.85
C SER A 281 -11.01 0.09 -5.09
N LEU A 282 -11.90 0.10 -6.08
CA LEU A 282 -11.78 0.89 -7.31
C LEU A 282 -12.50 2.24 -7.25
N ALA A 283 -13.13 2.57 -6.11
CA ALA A 283 -13.74 3.87 -5.89
C ALA A 283 -12.66 4.91 -5.56
N VAL A 284 -12.90 6.17 -5.91
CA VAL A 284 -11.90 7.25 -5.75
C VAL A 284 -11.56 7.51 -4.27
N LEU A 285 -12.56 7.54 -3.40
CA LEU A 285 -12.41 7.55 -1.93
C LEU A 285 -12.31 6.15 -1.32
N GLY A 286 -12.15 5.13 -2.15
CA GLY A 286 -12.10 3.72 -1.76
C GLY A 286 -10.83 3.28 -1.04
N ALA A 287 -10.63 1.96 -1.00
CA ALA A 287 -9.34 1.39 -0.60
C ALA A 287 -8.21 1.86 -1.55
N ARG A 288 -6.95 1.78 -1.11
CA ARG A 288 -5.78 2.27 -1.85
C ARG A 288 -4.90 1.11 -2.37
N PRO A 289 -5.43 0.25 -3.26
CA PRO A 289 -4.70 -0.93 -3.72
C PRO A 289 -3.45 -0.56 -4.51
N ASP A 290 -3.45 0.60 -5.16
CA ASP A 290 -2.38 1.13 -6.02
C ASP A 290 -1.03 1.27 -5.30
N GLY A 291 -1.04 1.64 -4.01
CA GLY A 291 0.17 1.81 -3.21
C GLY A 291 0.61 0.56 -2.44
N GLY A 292 -0.06 -0.59 -2.62
CA GLY A 292 0.32 -1.88 -2.04
C GLY A 292 0.16 -2.02 -0.53
N GLY A 293 -0.44 -1.01 0.14
CA GLY A 293 -0.67 -1.02 1.58
C GLY A 293 -2.02 -1.61 2.00
N ARG A 294 -3.11 -1.26 1.31
CA ARG A 294 -4.47 -1.74 1.62
C ARG A 294 -5.26 -1.98 0.34
N PHE A 295 -5.57 -3.25 0.08
CA PHE A 295 -6.25 -3.64 -1.15
C PHE A 295 -7.78 -3.49 -1.09
N TYR A 296 -8.42 -3.72 0.05
CA TYR A 296 -9.86 -3.61 0.23
C TYR A 296 -10.21 -3.09 1.64
N GLY A 297 -11.49 -2.81 1.86
CA GLY A 297 -12.02 -2.34 3.15
C GLY A 297 -12.02 -0.82 3.33
N ILE A 298 -12.10 -0.39 4.58
CA ILE A 298 -12.18 1.03 4.96
C ILE A 298 -10.78 1.53 5.32
N GLY A 299 -10.35 2.66 4.76
CA GLY A 299 -9.13 3.34 5.18
C GLY A 299 -9.39 4.42 6.22
N ASN A 300 -8.36 4.82 6.96
CA ASN A 300 -8.42 5.80 8.05
C ASN A 300 -9.09 7.13 7.66
N GLN A 301 -8.97 7.56 6.39
CA GLN A 301 -9.64 8.76 5.87
C GLN A 301 -11.16 8.60 5.86
N VAL A 302 -11.65 7.50 5.28
CA VAL A 302 -13.08 7.20 5.21
C VAL A 302 -13.62 6.96 6.61
N GLU A 303 -12.91 6.22 7.45
CA GLU A 303 -13.21 6.06 8.88
C GLU A 303 -13.47 7.43 9.54
N THR A 304 -12.55 8.37 9.37
CA THR A 304 -12.67 9.72 9.97
C THR A 304 -13.83 10.51 9.37
N PHE A 305 -14.10 10.39 8.05
CA PHE A 305 -15.26 11.00 7.40
C PHE A 305 -16.60 10.47 7.91
N LEU A 306 -16.64 9.22 8.38
CA LEU A 306 -17.87 8.59 8.88
C LEU A 306 -18.17 8.91 10.35
N LEU A 307 -17.23 9.49 11.11
CA LEU A 307 -17.46 9.88 12.50
C LEU A 307 -18.56 10.96 12.66
N PRO A 308 -18.52 12.12 11.96
CA PRO A 308 -19.56 13.14 12.09
C PRO A 308 -21.00 12.66 11.82
N PRO A 309 -21.31 11.92 10.73
CA PRO A 309 -22.68 11.47 10.48
C PRO A 309 -23.16 10.48 11.56
N VAL A 310 -22.30 9.57 12.02
CA VAL A 310 -22.63 8.60 13.08
C VAL A 310 -22.89 9.30 14.42
N LEU A 311 -22.01 10.23 14.81
CA LEU A 311 -22.18 10.99 16.05
C LEU A 311 -23.42 11.90 16.01
N ALA A 312 -23.70 12.54 14.87
CA ALA A 312 -24.89 13.35 14.69
C ALA A 312 -26.17 12.51 14.76
N ALA A 313 -26.21 11.35 14.08
CA ALA A 313 -27.34 10.42 14.13
C ALA A 313 -27.62 9.93 15.57
N ALA A 314 -26.59 9.47 16.28
CA ALA A 314 -26.73 9.04 17.67
C ALA A 314 -27.13 10.20 18.60
N ALA A 315 -26.64 11.42 18.37
CA ALA A 315 -26.98 12.58 19.18
C ALA A 315 -28.42 13.08 18.97
N ILE A 316 -28.98 12.95 17.76
CA ILE A 316 -30.39 13.28 17.46
C ILE A 316 -31.31 12.26 18.09
N GLY A 317 -31.04 10.98 17.86
CA GLY A 317 -31.92 9.91 18.31
C GLY A 317 -31.71 9.47 19.76
N GLY A 318 -30.74 10.05 20.47
CA GLY A 318 -30.42 9.73 21.85
C GLY A 318 -30.02 8.26 22.04
N MET A 319 -30.26 7.72 23.24
CA MET A 319 -29.90 6.33 23.55
C MET A 319 -30.61 5.30 22.66
N ARG A 320 -31.81 5.62 22.16
CA ARG A 320 -32.60 4.77 21.25
C ARG A 320 -31.87 4.50 19.94
N TRP A 321 -31.19 5.49 19.39
CA TRP A 321 -30.45 5.34 18.13
C TRP A 321 -28.96 5.10 18.33
N LEU A 322 -28.40 5.44 19.50
CA LEU A 322 -27.00 5.16 19.81
C LEU A 322 -26.67 3.67 19.70
N ILE A 323 -27.54 2.79 20.22
CA ILE A 323 -27.33 1.34 20.18
C ILE A 323 -27.36 0.80 18.73
N PRO A 324 -28.43 1.00 17.93
CA PRO A 324 -28.47 0.46 16.57
C PRO A 324 -27.45 1.11 15.62
N VAL A 325 -27.31 2.44 15.61
CA VAL A 325 -26.31 3.10 14.75
C VAL A 325 -24.90 2.73 15.20
N GLY A 326 -24.67 2.68 16.51
CA GLY A 326 -23.39 2.29 17.07
C GLY A 326 -23.03 0.85 16.73
N GLY A 327 -23.95 -0.10 16.92
CA GLY A 327 -23.77 -1.49 16.54
C GLY A 327 -23.47 -1.66 15.05
N LEU A 328 -24.23 -0.98 14.18
CA LEU A 328 -23.98 -1.00 12.74
C LEU A 328 -22.61 -0.41 12.37
N ALA A 329 -22.19 0.68 13.02
CA ALA A 329 -20.87 1.25 12.79
C ALA A 329 -19.77 0.29 13.25
N LEU A 330 -19.88 -0.29 14.45
CA LEU A 330 -18.89 -1.26 14.96
C LEU A 330 -18.81 -2.51 14.07
N VAL A 331 -19.92 -2.96 13.48
CA VAL A 331 -19.90 -4.06 12.49
C VAL A 331 -19.20 -3.62 11.20
N ALA A 332 -19.58 -2.46 10.64
CA ALA A 332 -19.00 -1.94 9.40
C ALA A 332 -17.48 -1.76 9.50
N LEU A 333 -17.00 -1.30 10.67
CA LEU A 333 -15.60 -0.99 10.93
C LEU A 333 -14.81 -2.11 11.64
N GLY A 334 -15.47 -3.15 12.16
CA GLY A 334 -14.84 -4.21 12.94
C GLY A 334 -14.91 -5.60 12.31
N TRP A 335 -15.76 -5.83 11.31
CA TRP A 335 -15.91 -7.14 10.68
C TRP A 335 -14.80 -7.43 9.66
N SER A 336 -13.95 -8.45 9.90
CA SER A 336 -12.78 -8.69 9.04
C SER A 336 -13.15 -9.05 7.59
N LYS A 337 -14.32 -9.67 7.36
CA LYS A 337 -14.80 -9.92 5.99
C LYS A 337 -15.10 -8.65 5.21
N ALA A 338 -15.48 -7.54 5.86
CA ALA A 338 -15.65 -6.24 5.20
C ALA A 338 -14.32 -5.48 5.01
N GLY A 339 -13.18 -6.05 5.43
CA GLY A 339 -11.87 -5.38 5.36
C GLY A 339 -11.64 -4.36 6.47
N ALA A 340 -12.27 -4.56 7.61
CA ALA A 340 -12.05 -3.80 8.84
C ALA A 340 -10.57 -3.83 9.30
N ASP A 341 -10.10 -2.72 9.84
CA ASP A 341 -8.95 -2.70 10.73
C ASP A 341 -9.42 -2.55 12.19
N GLY A 342 -8.69 -3.15 13.13
CA GLY A 342 -9.06 -3.05 14.54
C GLY A 342 -8.98 -1.61 15.09
N GLY A 343 -8.30 -0.71 14.37
CA GLY A 343 -8.18 0.70 14.72
C GLY A 343 -9.52 1.42 14.67
N GLY A 344 -10.22 1.33 13.55
CA GLY A 344 -11.54 1.95 13.38
C GLY A 344 -12.57 1.46 14.39
N LEU A 345 -12.53 0.17 14.75
CA LEU A 345 -13.38 -0.37 15.81
C LEU A 345 -13.17 0.34 17.16
N LEU A 346 -11.90 0.53 17.57
CA LEU A 346 -11.55 1.21 18.82
C LEU A 346 -11.95 2.70 18.79
N VAL A 347 -11.72 3.37 17.66
CA VAL A 347 -12.05 4.78 17.46
C VAL A 347 -13.56 5.03 17.60
N PHE A 348 -14.38 4.25 16.89
CA PHE A 348 -15.83 4.39 16.96
C PHE A 348 -16.40 3.97 18.32
N ALA A 349 -15.89 2.88 18.91
CA ALA A 349 -16.31 2.44 20.23
C ALA A 349 -16.04 3.52 21.29
N ALA A 350 -14.86 4.14 21.28
CA ALA A 350 -14.51 5.22 22.20
C ALA A 350 -15.40 6.45 22.00
N ALA A 351 -15.60 6.88 20.76
CA ALA A 351 -16.46 8.03 20.44
C ALA A 351 -17.91 7.82 20.93
N LEU A 352 -18.49 6.65 20.62
CA LEU A 352 -19.85 6.29 21.00
C LEU A 352 -20.01 6.12 22.52
N ALA A 353 -18.99 5.56 23.20
CA ALA A 353 -19.00 5.41 24.65
C ALA A 353 -18.99 6.78 25.36
N VAL A 354 -18.15 7.71 24.89
CA VAL A 354 -18.14 9.10 25.39
C VAL A 354 -19.48 9.79 25.12
N LEU A 355 -20.02 9.66 23.91
CA LEU A 355 -21.33 10.22 23.57
C LEU A 355 -22.43 9.65 24.46
N ALA A 356 -22.43 8.35 24.74
CA ALA A 356 -23.41 7.70 25.61
C ALA A 356 -23.40 8.28 27.04
N VAL A 357 -22.21 8.52 27.61
CA VAL A 357 -22.07 9.16 28.92
C VAL A 357 -22.59 10.60 28.89
N ARG A 358 -22.26 11.37 27.85
CA ARG A 358 -22.74 12.75 27.70
C ARG A 358 -24.24 12.85 27.47
N LEU A 359 -24.84 11.90 26.75
CA LEU A 359 -26.29 11.81 26.55
C LEU A 359 -27.04 11.53 27.86
N ARG A 360 -26.39 10.89 28.84
CA ARG A 360 -26.93 10.67 30.19
C ARG A 360 -26.71 11.86 31.14
N GLY A 361 -26.20 13.00 30.66
CA GLY A 361 -25.93 14.18 31.48
C GLY A 361 -24.74 14.03 32.43
N LEU A 362 -23.92 12.99 32.26
CA LEU A 362 -22.80 12.69 33.14
C LEU A 362 -21.54 13.43 32.69
N ALA A 363 -20.84 14.06 33.65
CA ALA A 363 -19.53 14.66 33.41
C ALA A 363 -18.45 13.60 33.12
N LEU A 364 -17.50 13.94 32.24
CA LEU A 364 -16.33 13.12 31.95
C LEU A 364 -15.26 13.36 33.02
N THR A 365 -15.25 12.51 34.05
CA THR A 365 -14.16 12.49 35.04
C THR A 365 -13.04 11.54 34.56
N PRO A 366 -11.78 11.73 35.02
CA PRO A 366 -10.68 10.82 34.68
C PRO A 366 -11.01 9.35 34.97
N ARG A 367 -11.68 9.07 36.11
CA ARG A 367 -12.14 7.72 36.47
C ARG A 367 -13.14 7.16 35.47
N ARG A 368 -14.11 7.97 35.02
CA ARG A 368 -15.08 7.52 33.99
C ARG A 368 -14.39 7.28 32.66
N LEU A 369 -13.48 8.14 32.25
CA LEU A 369 -12.70 7.94 31.03
C LEU A 369 -11.87 6.65 31.08
N ALA A 370 -11.22 6.35 32.22
CA ALA A 370 -10.49 5.10 32.40
C ALA A 370 -11.41 3.87 32.31
N LEU A 371 -12.58 3.91 32.95
CA LEU A 371 -13.58 2.84 32.87
C LEU A 371 -14.13 2.65 31.45
N LEU A 372 -14.41 3.75 30.74
CA LEU A 372 -14.82 3.70 29.34
C LEU A 372 -13.72 3.10 28.46
N GLY A 373 -12.46 3.50 28.66
CA GLY A 373 -11.32 2.95 27.94
C GLY A 373 -11.19 1.43 28.15
N ALA A 374 -11.26 0.97 29.41
CA ALA A 374 -11.27 -0.46 29.72
C ALA A 374 -12.46 -1.19 29.06
N GLY A 375 -13.66 -0.62 29.14
CA GLY A 375 -14.86 -1.18 28.50
C GLY A 375 -14.75 -1.26 26.98
N VAL A 376 -14.15 -0.25 26.33
CA VAL A 376 -13.89 -0.25 24.89
C VAL A 376 -12.92 -1.36 24.50
N VAL A 377 -11.84 -1.56 25.25
CA VAL A 377 -10.88 -2.64 24.99
C VAL A 377 -11.56 -4.01 25.13
N VAL A 378 -12.33 -4.21 26.21
CA VAL A 378 -13.08 -5.46 26.43
C VAL A 378 -14.07 -5.72 25.29
N LEU A 379 -14.84 -4.70 24.88
CA LEU A 379 -15.78 -4.81 23.77
C LEU A 379 -15.07 -5.14 22.46
N ALA A 380 -13.95 -4.47 22.17
CA ALA A 380 -13.18 -4.71 20.96
C ALA A 380 -12.63 -6.15 20.91
N LEU A 381 -12.06 -6.63 22.02
CA LEU A 381 -11.58 -8.02 22.12
C LEU A 381 -12.71 -9.03 21.97
N ALA A 382 -13.89 -8.76 22.56
CA ALA A 382 -15.06 -9.62 22.41
C ALA A 382 -15.54 -9.69 20.96
N LEU A 383 -15.59 -8.55 20.25
CA LEU A 383 -15.99 -8.49 18.84
C LEU A 383 -14.96 -9.15 17.91
N VAL A 384 -13.67 -8.94 18.16
CA VAL A 384 -12.59 -9.61 17.42
C VAL A 384 -12.63 -11.13 17.65
N GLY A 385 -12.88 -11.57 18.90
CA GLY A 385 -13.04 -12.97 19.24
C GLY A 385 -14.28 -13.60 18.59
N LEU A 386 -15.40 -12.87 18.54
CA LEU A 386 -16.61 -13.30 17.85
C LEU A 386 -16.39 -13.43 16.34
N ASP A 387 -15.74 -12.45 15.71
CA ASP A 387 -15.39 -12.51 14.30
C ASP A 387 -14.49 -13.70 13.98
N ALA A 388 -13.46 -13.94 14.81
CA ALA A 388 -12.59 -15.11 14.69
C ALA A 388 -13.38 -16.43 14.85
N ALA A 389 -14.29 -16.51 15.81
CA ALA A 389 -15.15 -17.69 16.01
C ALA A 389 -16.10 -17.95 14.83
N LEU A 390 -16.50 -16.90 14.09
CA LEU A 390 -17.29 -16.98 12.86
C LEU A 390 -16.43 -17.23 11.61
N GLY A 391 -15.16 -17.60 11.79
CA GLY A 391 -14.21 -17.91 10.71
C GLY A 391 -13.58 -16.67 10.06
N GLY A 392 -13.68 -15.50 10.68
CA GLY A 392 -12.96 -14.29 10.29
C GLY A 392 -11.46 -14.42 10.58
N SER A 393 -10.63 -13.81 9.74
CA SER A 393 -9.20 -13.70 9.98
C SER A 393 -8.70 -12.32 9.56
N SER A 394 -7.92 -11.70 10.43
CA SER A 394 -7.28 -10.41 10.20
C SER A 394 -5.91 -10.37 10.89
N HIS A 395 -5.10 -9.36 10.55
CA HIS A 395 -3.84 -9.12 11.26
C HIS A 395 -4.08 -8.93 12.77
N VAL A 396 -5.23 -8.37 13.16
CA VAL A 396 -5.62 -8.17 14.57
C VAL A 396 -5.90 -9.50 15.26
N THR A 397 -6.64 -10.42 14.63
CA THR A 397 -6.89 -11.75 15.22
C THR A 397 -5.58 -12.51 15.42
N HIS A 398 -4.64 -12.39 14.48
CA HIS A 398 -3.31 -12.99 14.60
C HIS A 398 -2.44 -12.33 15.68
N ALA A 399 -2.45 -11.00 15.77
CA ALA A 399 -1.72 -10.28 16.82
C ALA A 399 -2.25 -10.65 18.22
N VAL A 400 -3.57 -10.65 18.40
CA VAL A 400 -4.19 -11.08 19.67
C VAL A 400 -3.85 -12.53 20.01
N GLY A 401 -3.89 -13.43 19.03
CA GLY A 401 -3.59 -14.86 19.23
C GLY A 401 -2.12 -15.16 19.53
N THR A 402 -1.18 -14.29 19.12
CA THR A 402 0.27 -14.47 19.33
C THR A 402 0.78 -13.82 20.62
N GLY A 403 -0.07 -13.05 21.33
CA GLY A 403 0.21 -12.50 22.64
C GLY A 403 0.58 -11.01 22.65
N PRO A 404 0.73 -10.40 23.84
CA PRO A 404 0.86 -8.94 23.98
C PRO A 404 2.11 -8.35 23.33
N GLY A 405 3.19 -9.12 23.19
CA GLY A 405 4.42 -8.65 22.55
C GLY A 405 4.24 -8.30 21.06
N SER A 406 3.43 -9.06 20.32
CA SER A 406 3.16 -8.77 18.91
C SER A 406 2.25 -7.55 18.75
N ILE A 407 1.27 -7.36 19.65
CA ILE A 407 0.41 -6.16 19.68
C ILE A 407 1.24 -4.91 19.93
N LEU A 408 2.15 -4.95 20.91
CA LEU A 408 3.05 -3.83 21.21
C LEU A 408 4.02 -3.55 20.04
N GLY A 409 4.49 -4.59 19.36
CA GLY A 409 5.30 -4.46 18.15
C GLY A 409 4.54 -3.78 17.00
N ASP A 410 3.29 -4.20 16.73
CA ASP A 410 2.46 -3.58 15.70
C ASP A 410 2.14 -2.11 16.03
N LEU A 411 1.80 -1.82 17.29
CA LEU A 411 1.57 -0.46 17.77
C LEU A 411 2.84 0.39 17.59
N GLY A 412 4.01 -0.12 17.97
CA GLY A 412 5.29 0.56 17.79
C GLY A 412 5.59 0.87 16.32
N ASN A 413 5.36 -0.09 15.43
CA ASN A 413 5.53 0.10 13.98
C ASN A 413 4.58 1.16 13.43
N ARG A 414 3.31 1.15 13.85
CA ARG A 414 2.32 2.17 13.47
C ARG A 414 2.71 3.55 13.96
N LEU A 415 3.15 3.69 15.21
CA LEU A 415 3.62 4.96 15.75
C LEU A 415 4.87 5.47 15.01
N HIS A 416 5.81 4.58 14.67
CA HIS A 416 6.97 4.95 13.88
C HIS A 416 6.58 5.41 12.47
N LEU A 417 5.65 4.69 11.82
CA LEU A 417 5.12 5.06 10.51
C LEU A 417 4.36 6.39 10.55
N SER A 418 3.54 6.60 11.59
CA SER A 418 2.85 7.86 11.86
C SER A 418 3.83 9.02 12.00
N TRP A 419 4.88 8.84 12.81
CA TRP A 419 5.94 9.85 12.95
C TRP A 419 6.60 10.17 11.62
N ARG A 420 7.06 9.15 10.88
CA ARG A 420 7.68 9.31 9.55
C ARG A 420 6.76 10.02 8.57
N THR A 421 5.46 9.75 8.63
CA THR A 421 4.45 10.38 7.77
C THR A 421 4.25 11.85 8.13
N ALA A 422 4.11 12.17 9.42
CA ALA A 422 3.93 13.53 9.90
C ALA A 422 5.15 14.42 9.65
N THR A 423 6.36 13.86 9.72
CA THR A 423 7.61 14.61 9.52
C THR A 423 8.20 14.47 8.12
N ARG A 424 7.45 13.89 7.17
CA ARG A 424 7.95 13.62 5.80
C ARG A 424 8.32 14.90 5.04
N SER A 425 7.58 15.97 5.28
CA SER A 425 7.74 17.26 4.59
C SER A 425 7.38 18.40 5.53
N ALA A 426 7.92 19.60 5.28
CA ALA A 426 7.52 20.80 6.01
C ALA A 426 6.01 21.04 5.92
N TYR A 427 5.42 20.72 4.77
CA TYR A 427 3.99 20.78 4.56
C TYR A 427 3.20 19.90 5.54
N ASN A 428 3.56 18.61 5.65
CA ASN A 428 2.89 17.69 6.57
C ASN A 428 2.98 18.16 8.02
N ILE A 429 4.14 18.71 8.41
CA ILE A 429 4.35 19.28 9.75
C ILE A 429 3.42 20.47 9.97
N VAL A 430 3.39 21.43 9.05
CA VAL A 430 2.54 22.63 9.16
C VAL A 430 1.06 22.25 9.23
N LEU A 431 0.61 21.36 8.33
CA LEU A 431 -0.78 20.91 8.33
C LEU A 431 -1.15 20.19 9.63
N PHE A 432 -0.28 19.31 10.12
CA PHE A 432 -0.49 18.60 11.38
C PHE A 432 -0.58 19.57 12.56
N VAL A 433 0.39 20.47 12.72
CA VAL A 433 0.46 21.43 13.83
C VAL A 433 -0.73 22.39 13.80
N ALA A 434 -1.07 22.92 12.62
CA ALA A 434 -2.18 23.86 12.49
C ALA A 434 -3.54 23.19 12.75
N SER A 435 -3.75 21.96 12.28
CA SER A 435 -4.95 21.17 12.61
C SER A 435 -5.01 20.82 14.10
N ALA A 436 -3.86 20.47 14.70
CA ALA A 436 -3.76 20.22 16.13
C ALA A 436 -4.15 21.45 16.95
N ALA A 437 -3.67 22.64 16.55
CA ALA A 437 -4.01 23.90 17.19
C ALA A 437 -5.51 24.18 17.15
N VAL A 438 -6.17 23.89 16.02
CA VAL A 438 -7.64 23.98 15.91
C VAL A 438 -8.31 23.02 16.89
N LEU A 439 -7.91 21.75 16.93
CA LEU A 439 -8.50 20.77 17.85
C LEU A 439 -8.29 21.13 19.32
N VAL A 440 -7.10 21.61 19.70
CA VAL A 440 -6.80 22.10 21.06
C VAL A 440 -7.70 23.29 21.38
N TRP A 441 -7.81 24.25 20.47
CA TRP A 441 -8.71 25.39 20.65
C TRP A 441 -10.17 24.94 20.82
N MET A 442 -10.66 23.98 20.02
CA MET A 442 -12.00 23.40 20.17
C MET A 442 -12.17 22.62 21.49
N ALA A 443 -11.12 21.98 21.99
CA ALA A 443 -11.11 21.34 23.30
C ALA A 443 -11.18 22.37 24.44
N THR A 444 -10.70 23.60 24.24
CA THR A 444 -10.82 24.67 25.26
C THR A 444 -12.14 25.43 25.22
N MET A 445 -12.93 25.34 24.13
CA MET A 445 -14.20 26.05 24.00
C MET A 445 -15.23 25.65 25.08
N ARG A 446 -15.97 26.64 25.58
CA ARG A 446 -17.06 26.50 26.56
C ARG A 446 -18.29 27.32 26.11
N PRO A 447 -19.52 26.77 26.15
CA PRO A 447 -19.84 25.36 26.35
C PRO A 447 -19.42 24.52 25.13
N ARG A 448 -18.94 23.30 25.38
CA ARG A 448 -18.51 22.38 24.31
C ARG A 448 -19.67 21.46 23.89
N PRO A 449 -19.95 21.35 22.58
CA PRO A 449 -20.86 20.33 22.04
C PRO A 449 -20.48 18.92 22.49
N ARG A 450 -21.46 18.11 22.87
CA ARG A 450 -21.24 16.71 23.31
C ARG A 450 -20.69 15.83 22.18
N THR A 451 -21.08 16.09 20.93
CA THR A 451 -20.53 15.39 19.76
C THR A 451 -19.09 15.79 19.48
N VAL A 452 -18.71 17.04 19.71
CA VAL A 452 -17.32 17.50 19.58
C VAL A 452 -16.44 16.85 20.65
N GLU A 453 -16.92 16.70 21.89
CA GLU A 453 -16.18 15.95 22.92
C GLU A 453 -15.94 14.49 22.50
N ALA A 454 -16.96 13.81 21.98
CA ALA A 454 -16.83 12.45 21.46
C ALA A 454 -15.84 12.36 20.28
N MET A 455 -15.92 13.31 19.34
CA MET A 455 -15.02 13.41 18.19
C MET A 455 -13.56 13.63 18.63
N LEU A 456 -13.31 14.52 19.59
CA LEU A 456 -11.96 14.77 20.11
C LEU A 456 -11.34 13.49 20.71
N VAL A 457 -12.11 12.71 21.47
CA VAL A 457 -11.64 11.43 21.99
C VAL A 457 -11.39 10.42 20.86
N ALA A 458 -12.28 10.38 19.87
CA ALA A 458 -12.09 9.54 18.68
C ALA A 458 -10.75 9.84 17.98
N ILE A 459 -10.43 11.13 17.78
CA ILE A 459 -9.18 11.55 17.15
C ILE A 459 -7.96 11.21 17.99
N VAL A 460 -8.02 11.38 19.31
CA VAL A 460 -6.93 10.95 20.21
C VAL A 460 -6.69 9.45 20.09
N VAL A 461 -7.74 8.63 20.12
CA VAL A 461 -7.63 7.18 19.94
C VAL A 461 -7.08 6.85 18.55
N SER A 462 -7.57 7.51 17.50
CA SER A 462 -7.15 7.29 16.12
C SER A 462 -5.66 7.57 15.92
N LEU A 463 -5.12 8.65 16.51
CA LEU A 463 -3.69 8.96 16.48
C LEU A 463 -2.81 7.88 17.14
N LEU A 464 -3.37 7.07 18.04
CA LEU A 464 -2.66 5.96 18.69
C LEU A 464 -2.71 4.68 17.85
N VAL A 465 -3.84 4.40 17.18
CA VAL A 465 -4.09 3.09 16.55
C VAL A 465 -3.96 3.10 15.02
N ASN A 466 -3.99 4.29 14.39
CA ASN A 466 -3.91 4.48 12.95
C ASN A 466 -2.57 5.10 12.53
N ASP A 467 -2.22 4.92 11.25
CA ASP A 467 -0.92 5.24 10.66
C ASP A 467 -0.91 6.47 9.72
N SER A 468 -2.02 7.22 9.66
CA SER A 468 -2.19 8.40 8.81
C SER A 468 -2.50 9.68 9.61
N PRO A 469 -1.58 10.14 10.48
CA PRO A 469 -1.88 11.14 11.50
C PRO A 469 -2.28 12.51 10.93
N VAL A 470 -1.69 12.91 9.79
CA VAL A 470 -1.98 14.19 9.13
C VAL A 470 -3.42 14.24 8.61
N ASP A 471 -3.87 13.16 7.98
CA ASP A 471 -5.24 13.03 7.49
C ASP A 471 -6.24 12.99 8.65
N VAL A 472 -5.97 12.16 9.65
CA VAL A 472 -6.83 11.98 10.83
C VAL A 472 -7.03 13.30 11.57
N ILE A 473 -5.96 14.06 11.81
CA ILE A 473 -6.06 15.30 12.57
C ILE A 473 -6.75 16.42 11.76
N GLY A 474 -6.46 16.53 10.45
CA GLY A 474 -7.06 17.53 9.57
C GLY A 474 -8.55 17.28 9.35
N LEU A 475 -8.92 16.04 9.01
CA LEU A 475 -10.33 15.65 8.88
C LEU A 475 -11.05 15.68 10.22
N GLY A 476 -10.36 15.33 11.31
CA GLY A 476 -10.87 15.46 12.67
C GLY A 476 -11.23 16.88 13.04
N ALA A 477 -10.38 17.85 12.70
CA ALA A 477 -10.64 19.28 12.89
C ALA A 477 -11.89 19.72 12.09
N LEU A 478 -11.99 19.34 10.82
CA LEU A 478 -13.15 19.63 9.99
C LEU A 478 -14.44 18.98 10.51
N GLY A 479 -14.36 17.73 10.96
CA GLY A 479 -15.49 17.02 11.56
C GLY A 479 -15.97 17.70 12.85
N CYS A 480 -15.05 18.13 13.71
CA CYS A 480 -15.37 18.94 14.89
C CYS A 480 -16.04 20.27 14.49
N VAL A 481 -15.55 20.98 13.47
CA VAL A 481 -16.17 22.21 12.97
C VAL A 481 -17.59 21.95 12.44
N ALA A 482 -17.78 20.89 11.66
CA ALA A 482 -19.10 20.52 11.13
C ALA A 482 -20.10 20.20 12.26
N LEU A 483 -19.69 19.40 13.25
CA LEU A 483 -20.49 19.06 14.43
C LEU A 483 -20.79 20.29 15.29
N ALA A 484 -19.80 21.14 15.54
CA ALA A 484 -19.98 22.37 16.30
C ALA A 484 -20.95 23.32 15.59
N ARG A 485 -20.82 23.51 14.27
CA ARG A 485 -21.73 24.34 13.48
C ARG A 485 -23.15 23.78 13.49
N TRP A 486 -23.28 22.47 13.34
CA TRP A 486 -24.55 21.77 13.37
C TRP A 486 -25.29 21.90 14.72
N GLU A 487 -24.59 21.79 15.86
CA GLU A 487 -25.20 22.02 17.18
C GLU A 487 -25.40 23.51 17.51
N SER A 488 -24.58 24.42 16.95
CA SER A 488 -24.61 25.87 17.22
C SER A 488 -25.74 26.65 16.55
N VAL A 489 -26.63 26.01 15.80
CA VAL A 489 -27.70 26.69 15.05
C VAL A 489 -28.58 27.56 15.96
N ASP A 490 -28.58 27.30 17.28
CA ASP A 490 -29.35 28.03 18.28
C ASP A 490 -28.51 29.03 19.14
N SER A 491 -27.19 29.20 18.93
CA SER A 491 -26.31 30.02 19.81
C SER A 491 -25.32 30.96 19.08
N ARG A 492 -25.47 32.28 19.28
CA ARG A 492 -24.66 33.36 18.65
C ARG A 492 -23.15 33.32 18.95
N PRO A 493 -22.66 33.14 20.20
CA PRO A 493 -21.23 33.14 20.48
C PRO A 493 -20.50 31.93 19.87
N MET A 494 -21.15 30.75 19.86
CA MET A 494 -20.59 29.54 19.25
C MET A 494 -20.50 29.65 17.72
N ARG A 495 -21.41 30.41 17.09
CA ARG A 495 -21.38 30.70 15.65
C ARG A 495 -20.10 31.43 15.24
N ARG A 496 -19.63 32.44 15.99
CA ARG A 496 -18.43 33.21 15.64
C ARG A 496 -17.15 32.38 15.73
N GLY A 497 -16.98 31.61 16.81
CA GLY A 497 -15.82 30.73 16.96
C GLY A 497 -15.77 29.69 15.83
N ALA A 498 -16.87 28.99 15.59
CA ALA A 498 -16.88 27.94 14.57
C ALA A 498 -16.62 28.46 13.15
N LEU A 499 -16.99 29.72 12.84
CA LEU A 499 -16.63 30.40 11.59
C LEU A 499 -15.14 30.66 11.49
N THR A 500 -14.50 31.15 12.55
CA THR A 500 -13.05 31.40 12.55
C THR A 500 -12.25 30.11 12.32
N ALA A 501 -12.64 28.99 12.94
CA ALA A 501 -11.99 27.71 12.68
C ALA A 501 -12.25 27.18 11.27
N ALA A 502 -13.47 27.32 10.74
CA ALA A 502 -13.77 26.93 9.37
C ALA A 502 -12.88 27.68 8.36
N SER A 503 -12.70 29.00 8.55
CA SER A 503 -11.83 29.83 7.71
C SER A 503 -10.36 29.43 7.83
N VAL A 504 -9.85 29.23 9.06
CA VAL A 504 -8.45 28.82 9.27
C VAL A 504 -8.18 27.46 8.62
N VAL A 505 -9.06 26.48 8.81
CA VAL A 505 -8.87 25.14 8.21
C VAL A 505 -9.00 25.18 6.69
N ALA A 506 -9.93 25.96 6.13
CA ALA A 506 -10.04 26.14 4.68
C ALA A 506 -8.76 26.77 4.09
N VAL A 507 -8.18 27.78 4.75
CA VAL A 507 -6.93 28.41 4.31
C VAL A 507 -5.76 27.44 4.40
N LEU A 508 -5.66 26.63 5.46
CA LEU A 508 -4.63 25.61 5.60
C LEU A 508 -4.76 24.50 4.55
N ALA A 509 -6.00 24.08 4.25
CA ALA A 509 -6.27 23.13 3.18
C ALA A 509 -5.86 23.69 1.82
N LEU A 510 -6.16 24.96 1.52
CA LEU A 510 -5.75 25.64 0.28
C LEU A 510 -4.23 25.83 0.18
N ALA A 511 -3.57 26.25 1.26
CA ALA A 511 -2.12 26.39 1.33
C ALA A 511 -1.39 25.05 1.20
N GLY A 512 -2.07 23.96 1.58
CA GLY A 512 -1.56 22.60 1.44
C GLY A 512 -1.70 21.95 0.07
N CYS A 513 -2.56 22.49 -0.78
CA CYS A 513 -2.78 21.99 -2.14
C CYS A 513 -1.64 22.32 -3.11
N GLY A 514 -0.57 23.01 -2.65
CA GLY A 514 0.49 23.55 -3.51
C GLY A 514 1.82 22.80 -3.55
N SER A 515 2.07 21.75 -2.74
CA SER A 515 3.45 21.23 -2.59
C SER A 515 3.68 19.72 -2.73
N GLU A 516 2.72 18.93 -3.17
CA GLU A 516 3.04 17.62 -3.77
C GLU A 516 2.57 17.63 -5.22
N GLY A 517 3.48 18.11 -6.08
CA GLY A 517 3.29 18.19 -7.51
C GLY A 517 2.94 16.83 -8.09
N THR A 518 1.66 16.61 -8.36
CA THR A 518 1.30 16.13 -9.70
C THR A 518 1.55 17.31 -10.64
N ILE A 519 2.78 17.43 -11.11
CA ILE A 519 3.02 18.17 -12.35
C ILE A 519 2.23 17.39 -13.40
N GLN A 520 1.02 17.84 -13.71
CA GLN A 520 0.40 17.61 -14.99
C GLN A 520 1.48 17.91 -16.04
N PRO A 521 1.83 16.99 -16.95
CA PRO A 521 2.55 17.37 -18.14
C PRO A 521 1.59 18.24 -18.95
N VAL A 522 1.54 19.55 -18.66
CA VAL A 522 1.09 20.51 -19.66
C VAL A 522 2.08 20.30 -20.80
N ALA A 523 1.57 19.85 -21.95
CA ALA A 523 2.36 19.60 -23.13
C ALA A 523 3.09 20.88 -23.57
N ARG A 524 4.24 21.15 -22.97
CA ARG A 524 5.33 21.82 -23.66
C ARG A 524 6.07 20.69 -24.35
N THR A 525 5.93 20.67 -25.66
CA THR A 525 6.75 19.91 -26.59
C THR A 525 8.21 20.31 -26.38
N VAL A 526 8.85 19.75 -25.37
CA VAL A 526 10.30 19.69 -25.31
C VAL A 526 10.65 18.49 -26.17
N ILE A 527 11.03 18.77 -27.42
CA ILE A 527 11.79 17.82 -28.25
C ILE A 527 13.15 17.69 -27.57
N GLY A 528 13.18 16.93 -26.47
CA GLY A 528 14.38 16.44 -25.84
C GLY A 528 14.56 15.03 -26.37
N THR A 529 15.49 14.86 -27.29
CA THR A 529 15.95 13.55 -27.75
C THR A 529 16.43 12.78 -26.52
N ILE A 530 15.63 11.87 -25.99
CA ILE A 530 16.11 10.92 -24.98
C ILE A 530 17.17 10.09 -25.69
N LYS A 531 18.44 10.33 -25.34
CA LYS A 531 19.53 9.51 -25.81
C LYS A 531 19.27 8.09 -25.33
N ALA A 532 18.96 7.20 -26.27
CA ALA A 532 18.79 5.79 -25.99
C ALA A 532 20.05 5.28 -25.28
N GLU A 533 19.86 4.72 -24.08
CA GLU A 533 20.94 4.12 -23.31
C GLU A 533 21.58 3.00 -24.14
N ALA A 534 22.91 2.96 -24.22
CA ALA A 534 23.60 2.02 -25.09
C ALA A 534 23.20 0.57 -24.74
N PRO A 535 22.77 -0.27 -25.71
CA PRO A 535 22.27 -1.62 -25.45
C PRO A 535 23.21 -2.49 -24.60
N GLY A 536 24.53 -2.27 -24.73
CA GLY A 536 25.53 -3.00 -23.95
C GLY A 536 25.58 -2.66 -22.46
N LYS A 537 25.06 -1.50 -22.03
CA LYS A 537 24.96 -1.17 -20.60
C LYS A 537 24.00 -2.11 -19.88
N ALA A 538 22.88 -2.45 -20.52
CA ALA A 538 21.94 -3.42 -19.98
C ALA A 538 22.58 -4.80 -19.85
N VAL A 539 23.38 -5.24 -20.84
CA VAL A 539 24.12 -6.50 -20.77
C VAL A 539 25.15 -6.46 -19.63
N PHE A 540 25.92 -5.38 -19.51
CA PHE A 540 26.91 -5.19 -18.44
C PHE A 540 26.31 -5.35 -17.04
N VAL A 541 25.16 -4.71 -16.80
CA VAL A 541 24.46 -4.78 -15.52
C VAL A 541 23.84 -6.16 -15.30
N ASN A 542 23.16 -6.70 -16.31
CA ASN A 542 22.44 -7.98 -16.18
C ASN A 542 23.37 -9.19 -16.02
N GLN A 543 24.59 -9.14 -16.56
CA GLN A 543 25.59 -10.19 -16.42
C GLN A 543 26.44 -10.06 -15.14
N GLY A 544 26.14 -9.06 -14.29
CA GLY A 544 26.79 -8.87 -13.01
C GLY A 544 28.21 -8.31 -13.09
N CYS A 545 28.62 -7.71 -14.20
CA CYS A 545 29.99 -7.23 -14.41
C CYS A 545 30.40 -6.19 -13.34
N GLY A 546 29.46 -5.34 -12.91
CA GLY A 546 29.69 -4.31 -11.88
C GLY A 546 29.98 -4.84 -10.48
N ALA A 547 29.65 -6.10 -10.18
CA ALA A 547 29.95 -6.71 -8.87
C ALA A 547 31.45 -6.97 -8.68
N CYS A 548 32.19 -7.13 -9.79
CA CYS A 548 33.63 -7.38 -9.77
C CYS A 548 34.44 -6.20 -10.29
N HIS A 549 33.87 -5.35 -11.14
CA HIS A 549 34.60 -4.28 -11.82
C HIS A 549 34.02 -2.90 -11.57
N THR A 550 34.90 -1.90 -11.51
CA THR A 550 34.52 -0.49 -11.62
C THR A 550 34.34 -0.10 -13.08
N TYR A 551 33.29 0.67 -13.40
CA TYR A 551 33.12 1.28 -14.72
C TYR A 551 32.18 2.48 -14.66
N ALA A 552 32.71 3.70 -14.74
CA ALA A 552 31.94 4.92 -14.57
C ALA A 552 30.73 5.05 -15.53
N PRO A 553 30.83 4.68 -16.83
CA PRO A 553 29.68 4.70 -17.74
C PRO A 553 28.54 3.73 -17.38
N ALA A 554 28.82 2.69 -16.60
CA ALA A 554 27.78 1.80 -16.07
C ALA A 554 27.02 2.39 -14.87
N GLY A 555 27.50 3.49 -14.29
CA GLY A 555 26.90 4.17 -13.15
C GLY A 555 27.45 3.71 -11.79
N SER A 556 26.85 4.23 -10.72
CA SER A 556 27.33 4.03 -9.33
C SER A 556 27.33 2.57 -8.85
N ASP A 557 26.62 1.69 -9.54
CA ASP A 557 26.45 0.29 -9.17
C ASP A 557 27.62 -0.61 -9.66
N ALA A 558 28.48 -0.08 -10.52
CA ALA A 558 29.71 -0.74 -10.97
C ALA A 558 30.90 -0.26 -10.12
N ASN A 559 31.02 -0.83 -8.92
CA ASN A 559 32.03 -0.43 -7.93
C ASN A 559 32.90 -1.60 -7.42
N GLY A 560 32.79 -2.78 -8.04
CA GLY A 560 33.57 -3.96 -7.65
C GLY A 560 35.07 -3.77 -7.89
N THR A 561 35.89 -4.28 -6.98
CA THR A 561 37.37 -4.19 -7.04
C THR A 561 38.05 -5.55 -7.13
N ILE A 562 37.27 -6.62 -7.31
CA ILE A 562 37.75 -8.00 -7.46
C ILE A 562 38.49 -8.17 -8.79
N GLY A 563 38.01 -7.50 -9.84
CA GLY A 563 38.61 -7.40 -11.15
C GLY A 563 39.13 -5.99 -11.45
N PRO A 564 39.87 -5.82 -12.56
CA PRO A 564 40.47 -4.54 -12.92
C PRO A 564 39.44 -3.46 -13.28
N ASP A 565 39.81 -2.21 -13.02
CA ASP A 565 39.05 -1.02 -13.36
C ASP A 565 38.86 -0.86 -14.88
N LEU A 566 37.61 -0.93 -15.35
CA LEU A 566 37.30 -1.01 -16.78
C LEU A 566 37.39 0.35 -17.49
N ASP A 567 37.43 1.46 -16.75
CA ASP A 567 37.73 2.77 -17.34
C ASP A 567 39.17 2.83 -17.92
N LYS A 568 40.02 1.84 -17.57
CA LYS A 568 41.42 1.71 -18.01
C LYS A 568 41.63 0.63 -19.08
N LEU A 569 40.58 0.07 -19.68
CA LEU A 569 40.68 -0.99 -20.69
C LEU A 569 41.62 -0.66 -21.85
N SER A 570 41.65 0.60 -22.30
CA SER A 570 42.57 1.06 -23.37
C SER A 570 44.06 0.93 -22.98
N THR A 571 44.38 1.08 -21.69
CA THR A 571 45.74 0.90 -21.17
C THR A 571 46.11 -0.57 -21.10
N TYR A 572 45.19 -1.42 -20.62
CA TYR A 572 45.43 -2.87 -20.53
C TYR A 572 45.59 -3.51 -21.91
N ALA A 573 44.78 -3.11 -22.89
CA ALA A 573 44.90 -3.59 -24.26
C ALA A 573 46.29 -3.28 -24.87
N LYS A 574 46.84 -2.09 -24.61
CA LYS A 574 48.20 -1.72 -25.03
C LYS A 574 49.26 -2.58 -24.35
N GLN A 575 49.14 -2.85 -23.05
CA GLN A 575 50.05 -3.73 -22.31
C GLN A 575 50.00 -5.16 -22.83
N ALA A 576 48.82 -5.65 -23.19
CA ALA A 576 48.60 -6.94 -23.84
C ALA A 576 49.03 -6.98 -25.31
N LYS A 577 49.46 -5.85 -25.90
CA LYS A 577 49.80 -5.69 -27.32
C LYS A 577 48.66 -6.13 -28.26
N GLN A 578 47.40 -5.82 -27.89
CA GLN A 578 46.21 -6.18 -28.64
C GLN A 578 45.34 -4.95 -28.98
N PRO A 579 44.60 -4.97 -30.10
CA PRO A 579 43.56 -3.97 -30.37
C PRO A 579 42.47 -4.00 -29.28
N LEU A 580 41.96 -2.83 -28.88
CA LEU A 580 41.03 -2.70 -27.74
C LEU A 580 39.78 -3.58 -27.85
N ALA A 581 39.09 -3.56 -29.00
CA ALA A 581 37.87 -4.36 -29.18
C ALA A 581 38.14 -5.87 -29.12
N THR A 582 39.24 -6.32 -29.73
CA THR A 582 39.67 -7.71 -29.69
C THR A 582 40.09 -8.13 -28.28
N PHE A 583 40.82 -7.28 -27.57
CA PHE A 583 41.24 -7.51 -26.19
C PHE A 583 40.03 -7.68 -25.27
N VAL A 584 39.04 -6.80 -25.36
CA VAL A 584 37.81 -6.87 -24.53
C VAL A 584 36.98 -8.10 -24.89
N HIS A 585 36.79 -8.37 -26.17
CA HIS A 585 36.08 -9.57 -26.62
C HIS A 585 36.72 -10.84 -26.07
N ASP A 586 38.03 -11.00 -26.28
CA ASP A 586 38.78 -12.17 -25.84
C ASP A 586 38.80 -12.31 -24.32
N SER A 587 38.88 -11.20 -23.58
CA SER A 587 38.79 -11.22 -22.12
C SER A 587 37.42 -11.67 -21.61
N ILE A 588 36.35 -11.49 -22.39
CA ILE A 588 35.00 -11.95 -22.02
C ILE A 588 34.81 -13.43 -22.36
N VAL A 589 35.22 -13.86 -23.56
CA VAL A 589 34.98 -15.25 -24.01
C VAL A 589 36.04 -16.24 -23.54
N ASP A 590 37.25 -15.77 -23.26
CA ASP A 590 38.38 -16.55 -22.73
C ASP A 590 39.14 -15.76 -21.64
N PRO A 591 38.55 -15.63 -20.44
CA PRO A 591 39.02 -14.72 -19.39
C PRO A 591 40.40 -15.05 -18.80
N ASN A 592 41.00 -16.20 -19.15
CA ASN A 592 42.34 -16.57 -18.70
C ASN A 592 43.41 -16.41 -19.79
N LYS A 593 43.02 -16.04 -21.02
CA LYS A 593 43.94 -15.81 -22.13
C LYS A 593 44.94 -14.69 -21.83
N TYR A 594 44.46 -13.64 -21.19
CA TYR A 594 45.27 -12.57 -20.61
C TYR A 594 44.66 -12.16 -19.27
N VAL A 595 45.46 -12.17 -18.20
CA VAL A 595 45.04 -11.71 -16.88
C VAL A 595 45.92 -10.52 -16.50
N GLN A 596 45.29 -9.39 -16.23
CA GLN A 596 45.99 -8.16 -15.88
C GLN A 596 46.86 -8.37 -14.64
N PRO A 597 48.15 -7.96 -14.65
CA PRO A 597 49.02 -8.04 -13.48
C PRO A 597 48.37 -7.44 -12.23
N GLY A 598 48.45 -8.17 -11.12
CA GLY A 598 47.82 -7.78 -9.85
C GLY A 598 46.43 -8.40 -9.60
N PHE A 599 45.85 -9.12 -10.55
CA PHE A 599 44.55 -9.77 -10.41
C PHE A 599 44.63 -11.30 -10.47
N PRO A 600 43.76 -12.02 -9.73
CA PRO A 600 43.80 -13.48 -9.65
C PRO A 600 43.29 -14.15 -10.93
N LYS A 601 43.97 -15.22 -11.36
CA LYS A 601 43.50 -16.11 -12.45
C LYS A 601 42.28 -16.92 -12.01
N ASN A 602 41.48 -17.37 -12.96
CA ASN A 602 40.28 -18.22 -12.77
C ASN A 602 39.15 -17.62 -11.91
N VAL A 603 39.13 -16.29 -11.71
CA VAL A 603 38.06 -15.61 -10.96
C VAL A 603 36.94 -15.13 -11.88
N MET A 604 37.27 -14.65 -13.08
CA MET A 604 36.25 -14.23 -14.04
C MET A 604 35.54 -15.46 -14.64
N PRO A 605 34.19 -15.53 -14.58
CA PRO A 605 33.41 -16.69 -15.05
C PRO A 605 33.66 -17.03 -16.52
N LYS A 606 33.90 -18.32 -16.79
CA LYS A 606 34.04 -18.85 -18.17
C LYS A 606 32.70 -18.95 -18.91
N SER A 607 31.57 -18.84 -18.20
CA SER A 607 30.23 -18.94 -18.77
C SER A 607 29.89 -17.82 -19.76
N TYR A 608 30.64 -16.73 -19.78
CA TYR A 608 30.40 -15.61 -20.70
C TYR A 608 30.73 -15.93 -22.17
N SER A 609 31.46 -17.02 -22.44
CA SER A 609 31.61 -17.56 -23.80
C SER A 609 30.27 -17.96 -24.43
N SER A 610 29.24 -18.18 -23.62
CA SER A 610 27.89 -18.59 -24.04
C SER A 610 26.92 -17.41 -24.22
N LEU A 611 27.39 -16.15 -24.14
CA LEU A 611 26.54 -14.98 -24.38
C LEU A 611 26.04 -14.97 -25.84
N PRO A 612 24.77 -14.57 -26.08
CA PRO A 612 24.28 -14.38 -27.44
C PRO A 612 25.17 -13.41 -28.22
N ALA A 613 25.45 -13.69 -29.50
CA ALA A 613 26.39 -12.92 -30.31
C ALA A 613 26.07 -11.41 -30.35
N ASN A 614 24.78 -11.05 -30.38
CA ASN A 614 24.33 -9.66 -30.36
C ASN A 614 24.59 -8.98 -29.00
N ASP A 615 24.43 -9.71 -27.89
CA ASP A 615 24.65 -9.20 -26.54
C ASP A 615 26.15 -9.03 -26.27
N LEU A 616 26.96 -10.00 -26.71
CA LEU A 616 28.41 -9.91 -26.63
C LEU A 616 28.93 -8.71 -27.45
N LYS A 617 28.44 -8.54 -28.68
CA LYS A 617 28.80 -7.39 -29.51
C LYS A 617 28.39 -6.07 -28.86
N ALA A 618 27.16 -6.00 -28.33
CA ALA A 618 26.68 -4.80 -27.65
C ALA A 618 27.51 -4.47 -26.40
N LEU A 619 27.88 -5.48 -25.62
CA LEU A 619 28.74 -5.34 -24.44
C LEU A 619 30.14 -4.86 -24.80
N VAL A 620 30.77 -5.45 -25.82
CA VAL A 620 32.08 -4.99 -26.33
C VAL A 620 31.98 -3.54 -26.83
N ASP A 621 30.94 -3.20 -27.59
CA ASP A 621 30.71 -1.83 -28.07
C ASP A 621 30.55 -0.85 -26.90
N PHE A 622 29.85 -1.23 -25.84
CA PHE A 622 29.66 -0.41 -24.64
C PHE A 622 30.95 -0.18 -23.83
N LEU A 623 31.85 -1.16 -23.83
CA LEU A 623 33.14 -1.09 -23.12
C LEU A 623 34.25 -0.40 -23.91
N THR A 624 34.06 -0.20 -25.22
CA THR A 624 35.15 0.26 -26.10
C THR A 624 34.86 1.54 -26.85
N LYS A 625 33.59 1.94 -26.99
CA LYS A 625 33.20 3.18 -27.66
C LYS A 625 32.90 4.29 -26.64
N PRO A 626 33.10 5.57 -27.01
CA PRO A 626 32.72 6.69 -26.15
C PRO A 626 31.23 6.66 -25.81
N GLN A 627 30.92 6.64 -24.52
CA GLN A 627 29.56 6.76 -24.01
C GLN A 627 29.31 8.25 -23.79
N GLY A 628 28.78 8.93 -24.81
CA GLY A 628 28.58 10.38 -24.73
C GLY A 628 27.38 10.82 -23.91
#